data_AF-A0A961QKR7-F1
#
_entry.id   AF-A0A961QKR7-F1
#
_cell.length_a   1.000
_cell.length_b   1.000
_cell.length_c   1.000
_cell.angle_alpha   90.00
_cell.angle_beta   90.00
_cell.angle_gamma   90.00
#
_symmetry.space_group_name_H-M   'P 1'
#
loop_
_entity.id
_entity.type
_entity.pdbx_description
1 polymer ?
#
loop_
_entity_poly.entity_id
_entity_poly.type
_entity_poly.pdbx_seq_one_letter_code
_entity_poly.pdbx_strand_id
1 'polypeptide(L)' 'MSAPLIEARGLSVAYGHADPVLRHVNFALHPGEIVTVVGPNGSGKS' A
#
# COMPACT_ATOMS: atom_id res chain seq x y z
N MET A 1 -18.15 -2.60 12.93
CA MET A 1 -17.28 -1.86 11.99
C MET A 1 -17.66 -2.28 10.59
N SER A 2 -17.81 -1.35 9.65
CA SER A 2 -18.13 -1.72 8.27
C SER A 2 -16.91 -2.35 7.58
N ALA A 3 -17.15 -3.10 6.50
CA ALA A 3 -16.08 -3.60 5.65
C ALA A 3 -15.18 -2.45 5.14
N PRO A 4 -13.88 -2.69 4.92
CA PRO A 4 -13.00 -1.68 4.34
C PRO A 4 -13.43 -1.36 2.91
N LEU A 5 -13.28 -0.09 2.50
CA LEU A 5 -13.49 0.35 1.13
C LEU A 5 -12.30 0.01 0.23
N ILE A 6 -11.09 0.07 0.78
CA ILE A 6 -9.86 -0.29 0.09
C ILE A 6 -9.08 -1.22 1.02
N GLU A 7 -8.57 -2.31 0.48
CA GLU A 7 -7.75 -3.26 1.22
C GLU A 7 -6.64 -3.82 0.33
N ALA A 8 -5.44 -3.92 0.89
CA ALA A 8 -4.32 -4.65 0.33
C ALA A 8 -3.84 -5.70 1.33
N ARG A 9 -3.63 -6.93 0.84
CA ARG A 9 -3.10 -8.05 1.63
C ARG A 9 -1.89 -8.63 0.91
N GLY A 10 -0.72 -8.60 1.56
CA GLY A 10 0.51 -9.15 1.03
C GLY A 10 1.01 -8.47 -0.25
N LEU A 11 0.65 -7.21 -0.48
CA LEU A 11 0.97 -6.50 -1.72
C LEU A 11 2.49 -6.39 -1.90
N SER A 12 2.98 -6.92 -3.02
CA SER A 12 4.36 -6.75 -3.47
C SER A 12 4.35 -6.19 -4.89
N VAL A 13 5.20 -5.20 -5.15
CA VAL A 13 5.24 -4.48 -6.43
C VAL A 13 6.68 -4.36 -6.88
N ALA A 14 6.95 -4.72 -8.13
CA ALA A 14 8.25 -4.60 -8.78
C ALA A 14 8.10 -3.97 -10.16
N TYR A 15 9.12 -3.25 -10.61
CA TYR A 15 9.20 -2.72 -11.97
C TYR A 15 10.18 -3.57 -12.78
N GLY A 16 9.67 -4.29 -13.77
CA GLY A 16 10.48 -5.20 -14.59
C GLY A 16 11.04 -6.37 -13.78
N HIS A 17 12.32 -6.70 -14.02
CA HIS A 17 13.03 -7.78 -13.32
C HIS A 17 13.78 -7.32 -12.07
N ALA A 18 13.51 -6.09 -11.60
CA ALA A 18 14.11 -5.57 -10.39
C ALA A 18 13.48 -6.18 -9.14
N ASP A 19 14.19 -6.02 -8.04
CA ASP A 19 13.72 -6.31 -6.70
C ASP A 19 12.44 -5.51 -6.37
N PRO A 20 11.47 -6.09 -5.62
CA PRO A 20 10.24 -5.39 -5.30
C PRO A 20 10.48 -4.14 -4.45
N VAL A 21 9.85 -3.03 -4.85
CA VAL A 21 9.84 -1.75 -4.11
C VAL A 21 8.86 -1.81 -2.93
N LEU A 22 7.74 -2.53 -3.09
CA LEU A 22 6.85 -2.91 -2.00
C LEU A 22 6.98 -4.40 -1.75
N ARG A 23 7.04 -4.81 -0.48
CA ARG A 23 7.20 -6.21 -0.07
C ARG A 23 6.19 -6.53 1.02
N HIS A 24 5.21 -7.39 0.70
CA HIS A 24 4.23 -7.92 1.64
C HIS A 24 3.47 -6.86 2.44
N VAL A 25 3.11 -5.74 1.79
CA VAL A 25 2.41 -4.63 2.44
C VAL A 25 0.96 -5.00 2.71
N ASN A 26 0.50 -4.71 3.92
CA ASN A 26 -0.90 -4.88 4.34
C ASN A 26 -1.45 -3.53 4.81
N PHE A 27 -2.58 -3.10 4.28
CA PHE A 27 -3.31 -1.93 4.78
C PHE A 27 -4.80 -2.02 4.42
N ALA A 28 -5.62 -1.29 5.17
CA ALA A 28 -7.04 -1.14 4.91
C ALA A 28 -7.46 0.31 5.17
N LEU A 29 -8.42 0.80 4.39
CA LEU A 29 -9.14 2.06 4.63
C LEU A 29 -10.61 1.75 4.82
N HIS A 30 -11.17 2.20 5.94
CA HIS A 30 -12.60 2.11 6.23
C HIS A 30 -13.34 3.39 5.78
N PRO A 31 -14.66 3.32 5.58
CA PRO A 31 -15.47 4.50 5.28
C PRO A 31 -15.26 5.63 6.29
N GLY A 32 -15.00 6.83 5.77
CA GLY A 32 -14.79 8.04 6.58
C GLY A 32 -13.35 8.24 7.07
N GLU A 33 -12.43 7.30 6.83
CA GLU A 33 -11.02 7.48 7.17
C GLU A 33 -10.26 8.29 6.12
N ILE A 34 -9.33 9.12 6.58
CA ILE A 34 -8.31 9.75 5.75
C ILE A 34 -6.98 9.10 6.14
N VAL A 35 -6.33 8.44 5.18
CA VAL A 35 -5.03 7.80 5.37
C VAL A 35 -4.02 8.49 4.47
N THR A 36 -2.85 8.81 5.02
CA THR A 36 -1.74 9.41 4.29
C THR A 36 -0.58 8.43 4.20
N VAL A 37 -0.09 8.19 2.99
CA VAL A 37 1.13 7.42 2.75
C VAL A 37 2.32 8.37 2.72
N VAL A 38 3.25 8.22 3.66
CA VAL A 38 4.44 9.08 3.81
C VAL A 38 5.73 8.29 3.64
N GLY A 39 6.81 8.98 3.26
CA GLY A 39 8.14 8.38 3.10
C GLY A 39 9.00 9.08 2.04
N PRO A 40 10.32 8.79 2.00
CA PRO A 40 11.25 9.40 1.05
C PRO A 40 10.90 9.16 -0.43
N ASN A 41 11.46 9.94 -1.34
CA ASN A 41 11.32 9.69 -2.79
C ASN A 41 11.86 8.30 -3.15
N GLY A 42 11.14 7.59 -4.03
CA GLY A 42 11.47 6.22 -4.42
C GLY A 42 10.97 5.11 -3.49
N SER A 43 10.30 5.42 -2.38
CA SER A 43 9.84 4.40 -1.42
C SER A 43 8.56 3.63 -1.82
N GLY A 44 8.09 3.77 -3.07
CA GLY A 44 6.90 3.04 -3.57
C GLY A 44 5.54 3.61 -3.16
N LYS A 45 5.44 4.93 -2.93
CA LYS A 45 4.18 5.61 -2.55
C LYS A 45 3.24 5.91 -3.73
N SER A 46 3.72 5.76 -4.97
CA SER A 46 3.06 6.19 -6.21
C SER A 46 2.71 5.00 -7.09
#